data_AF-A0A2E5IE72-F1
#
_entry.id   AF-A0A2E5IE72-F1
#
_cell.length_a   1.000
_cell.length_b   1.000
_cell.length_c   1.000
_cell.angle_alpha   90.00
_cell.angle_beta   90.00
_cell.angle_gamma   90.00
#
_symmetry.space_group_name_H-M   'P 1'
#
loop_
_entity.id
_entity.type
_entity.pdbx_description
1 polymer ?
#
loop_
_entity_poly.entity_id
_entity_poly.type
_entity_poly.pdbx_seq_one_letter_code
_entity_poly.pdbx_strand_id
1 'polypeptide(L)'
;MLVVLALLLAPSLGSANPNGVGSGTFDAQCGGACHGDADMNRSSTASVVVNAPSVAYEGLLTSVSVTVSDIETTSTGLLGFFLLSDLSGADDTPADAGWTILSNSEGGSENYVEAVIASGQTEHTVHWTLRAPSVGTATLHASIHHGSEDGSEAPFFGASASPATIDVREVPEDLPRLAADFEPPVRRDIGEATTITLATEHVNQVAVEWRVSGGEVNTATVATSGENAWEFALPASLQPVQLEWRALLEGEGPDQTTPWFQLQSEEPSWSVDETAAYVQSMAMLFVFIAAFLSLQRQSTATAKDFAAFDSDKHEEVA
;
A
#
# COMPACT_ATOMS: atom_id res chain seq x y z
N MET A 1 12.93 10.46 34.92
CA MET A 1 11.66 11.10 34.50
C MET A 1 11.88 12.27 33.53
N LEU A 2 12.74 13.24 33.85
CA LEU A 2 13.01 14.41 32.99
C LEU A 2 13.66 14.07 31.63
N VAL A 3 14.54 13.07 31.59
CA VAL A 3 15.13 12.54 30.34
C VAL A 3 14.09 11.82 29.48
N VAL A 4 13.19 11.06 30.09
CA VAL A 4 12.07 10.39 29.41
C VAL A 4 11.06 11.42 28.91
N LEU A 5 10.80 12.47 29.69
CA LEU A 5 9.96 13.60 29.28
C LEU A 5 10.61 14.39 28.14
N ALA A 6 11.92 14.59 28.14
CA ALA A 6 12.66 15.23 27.04
C ALA A 6 12.70 14.38 25.76
N LEU A 7 12.77 13.05 25.89
CA LEU A 7 12.65 12.11 24.76
C LEU A 7 11.22 12.01 24.21
N LEU A 8 10.21 12.17 25.07
CA LEU A 8 8.78 12.19 24.69
C LEU A 8 8.32 13.57 24.18
N LEU A 9 8.98 14.65 24.58
CA LEU A 9 8.76 16.04 24.12
C LEU A 9 9.67 16.43 22.95
N ALA A 10 10.45 15.48 22.42
CA ALA A 10 11.11 15.60 21.13
C ALA A 10 10.34 14.81 20.06
N PRO A 11 9.08 15.17 19.72
CA PRO A 11 8.64 14.87 18.38
C PRO A 11 9.55 15.69 17.46
N SER A 12 10.08 15.05 16.42
CA SER A 12 10.74 15.69 15.29
C SER A 12 9.93 16.93 14.85
N LEU A 13 10.39 18.11 15.27
CA LEU A 13 9.84 19.38 14.85
C LEU A 13 10.20 19.59 13.39
N GLY A 14 9.20 19.50 12.51
CA GLY A 14 9.25 20.09 11.17
C GLY A 14 10.33 19.53 10.25
N SER A 15 10.20 18.27 9.87
CA SER A 15 10.86 17.73 8.69
C SER A 15 9.86 16.81 7.99
N ALA A 16 9.76 16.91 6.65
CA ALA A 16 9.12 15.85 5.88
C ALA A 16 9.86 14.56 6.17
N ASN A 17 9.16 13.44 6.37
CA ASN A 17 9.86 12.20 6.67
C ASN A 17 10.60 11.75 5.41
N PRO A 18 11.95 11.90 5.31
CA PRO A 18 12.68 11.48 4.11
C PRO A 18 12.61 9.95 3.93
N ASN A 19 12.06 9.25 4.92
CA ASN A 19 11.87 7.80 4.94
C ASN A 19 10.42 7.38 4.63
N GLY A 20 9.60 8.25 4.04
CA GLY A 20 8.23 7.91 3.65
C GLY A 20 7.19 8.04 4.77
N VAL A 21 5.93 8.02 4.39
CA VAL A 21 4.73 7.97 5.24
C VAL A 21 3.93 6.67 5.07
N GLY A 22 4.36 5.78 4.16
CA GLY A 22 3.68 4.54 3.81
C GLY A 22 2.53 4.75 2.82
N SER A 23 2.30 3.79 1.94
CA SER A 23 1.19 3.81 0.97
C SER A 23 -0.16 4.04 1.66
N GLY A 24 -1.03 4.82 1.02
CA GLY A 24 -2.24 5.32 1.65
C GLY A 24 -3.11 6.13 0.70
N THR A 25 -4.33 6.46 1.13
CA THR A 25 -5.20 7.37 0.37
C THR A 25 -5.00 8.79 0.89
N PHE A 26 -4.39 9.65 0.08
CA PHE A 26 -4.01 10.99 0.48
C PHE A 26 -4.23 12.01 -0.63
N ASP A 27 -4.65 13.20 -0.22
CA ASP A 27 -4.51 14.39 -1.05
C ASP A 27 -3.04 14.72 -1.27
N ALA A 28 -2.72 15.46 -2.34
CA ALA A 28 -1.34 15.76 -2.72
C ALA A 28 -0.56 16.52 -1.64
N GLN A 29 -1.22 17.37 -0.83
CA GLN A 29 -0.57 18.06 0.30
C GLN A 29 -0.40 17.16 1.53
N CYS A 30 -1.08 16.00 1.56
CA CYS A 30 -1.11 15.10 2.71
C CYS A 30 -0.16 13.91 2.63
N GLY A 31 0.10 13.33 1.46
CA GLY A 31 0.83 12.06 1.35
C GLY A 31 2.35 12.13 1.46
N GLY A 32 2.92 13.04 2.25
CA GLY A 32 4.32 12.92 2.69
C GLY A 32 5.10 14.20 2.98
N ALA A 33 4.47 15.36 2.83
CA ALA A 33 4.99 16.64 3.33
C ALA A 33 4.24 17.16 4.57
N CYS A 34 3.21 16.45 5.04
CA CYS A 34 2.22 16.97 6.00
C CYS A 34 2.69 17.20 7.45
N HIS A 35 4.00 17.12 7.69
CA HIS A 35 4.62 17.54 8.96
C HIS A 35 5.63 18.69 8.81
N GLY A 36 5.82 19.20 7.59
CA GLY A 36 6.46 20.47 7.29
C GLY A 36 5.45 21.50 6.79
N ASP A 37 5.79 22.78 6.88
CA ASP A 37 5.07 23.82 6.14
C ASP A 37 5.14 23.50 4.64
N ALA A 38 4.02 23.56 3.92
CA ALA A 38 3.99 23.30 2.47
C ALA A 38 4.96 24.25 1.72
N ASP A 39 5.25 25.43 2.29
CA ASP A 39 6.25 26.39 1.81
C ASP A 39 7.69 25.88 1.90
N MET A 40 7.94 24.75 2.57
CA MET A 40 9.25 24.09 2.65
C MET A 40 9.50 23.07 1.53
N ASN A 41 8.50 22.75 0.70
CA ASN A 41 8.66 21.85 -0.43
C ASN A 41 9.55 22.48 -1.51
N ARG A 42 10.60 21.76 -1.90
CA ARG A 42 11.45 22.10 -3.03
C ARG A 42 10.93 21.44 -4.29
N SER A 43 11.25 22.01 -5.44
CA SER A 43 10.92 21.39 -6.73
C SER A 43 11.89 20.25 -7.02
N SER A 44 11.34 19.07 -7.31
CA SER A 44 12.09 17.95 -7.89
C SER A 44 12.49 18.29 -9.33
N THR A 45 13.65 17.78 -9.75
CA THR A 45 14.13 17.85 -11.13
C THR A 45 13.62 16.69 -11.98
N ALA A 46 13.07 15.65 -11.36
CA ALA A 46 12.60 14.44 -12.04
C ALA A 46 11.40 14.76 -12.95
N SER A 47 11.32 14.04 -14.07
CA SER A 47 10.22 14.15 -15.02
C SER A 47 9.11 13.17 -14.66
N VAL A 48 7.89 13.67 -14.47
CA VAL A 48 6.71 12.85 -14.18
C VAL A 48 5.78 12.83 -15.38
N VAL A 49 5.40 11.64 -15.84
CA VAL A 49 4.46 11.43 -16.96
C VAL A 49 3.34 10.51 -16.51
N VAL A 50 2.11 10.98 -16.66
CA VAL A 50 0.90 10.15 -16.50
C VAL A 50 0.39 9.72 -17.88
N ASN A 51 0.09 8.44 -18.02
CA ASN A 51 -0.43 7.87 -19.25
C ASN A 51 -1.71 7.07 -18.97
N ALA A 52 -2.74 7.30 -19.80
CA ALA A 52 -4.05 6.66 -19.72
C ALA A 52 -4.60 6.49 -21.13
N PRO A 53 -5.56 5.57 -21.37
CA PRO A 53 -6.24 5.52 -22.65
C PRO A 53 -7.05 6.81 -22.89
N SER A 54 -7.16 7.20 -24.16
CA SER A 54 -7.95 8.37 -24.54
C SER A 54 -9.46 8.17 -24.39
N VAL A 55 -9.93 6.92 -24.31
CA VAL A 55 -11.33 6.55 -24.13
C VAL A 55 -11.43 5.49 -23.04
N ALA A 56 -12.41 5.64 -22.16
CA ALA A 56 -12.86 4.60 -21.23
C ALA A 56 -14.38 4.50 -21.31
N TYR A 57 -14.95 3.40 -20.81
CA TYR A 57 -16.39 3.24 -20.72
C TYR A 57 -16.81 3.29 -19.27
N GLU A 58 -17.88 4.02 -18.97
CA GLU A 58 -18.43 4.20 -17.62
C GLU A 58 -18.52 2.86 -16.89
N GLY A 59 -18.00 2.82 -15.66
CA GLY A 59 -18.04 1.63 -14.82
C GLY A 59 -17.14 0.47 -15.25
N LEU A 60 -16.48 0.52 -16.40
CA LEU A 60 -15.52 -0.51 -16.83
C LEU A 60 -14.11 -0.24 -16.32
N LEU A 61 -13.29 -1.29 -16.30
CA LEU A 61 -11.92 -1.26 -15.80
C LEU A 61 -10.97 -0.73 -16.87
N THR A 62 -10.07 0.16 -16.47
CA THR A 62 -9.03 0.77 -17.31
C THR A 62 -7.69 0.79 -16.57
N SER A 63 -6.60 1.03 -17.31
CA SER A 63 -5.25 1.12 -16.76
C SER A 63 -4.69 2.52 -16.90
N VAL A 64 -4.02 2.97 -15.85
CA VAL A 64 -3.25 4.22 -15.84
C VAL A 64 -1.86 3.90 -15.34
N SER A 65 -0.85 4.57 -15.89
CA SER A 65 0.53 4.43 -15.43
C SER A 65 1.16 5.78 -15.17
N VAL A 66 1.99 5.84 -14.13
CA VAL A 66 2.84 6.99 -13.85
C VAL A 66 4.28 6.56 -14.01
N THR A 67 4.97 7.17 -14.95
CA THR A 67 6.39 6.97 -15.19
C THR A 67 7.16 8.17 -14.68
N VAL A 68 8.20 7.92 -13.89
CA VAL A 68 9.12 8.93 -13.39
C VAL A 68 10.49 8.63 -13.95
N SER A 69 11.10 9.62 -14.59
CA SER A 69 12.46 9.54 -15.14
C SER A 69 13.35 10.60 -14.49
N ASP A 70 14.66 10.43 -14.59
CA ASP A 70 15.66 11.27 -13.90
C ASP A 70 15.46 11.25 -12.38
N ILE A 71 15.21 10.05 -11.85
CA ILE A 71 14.88 9.83 -10.44
C ILE A 71 16.00 10.33 -9.52
N GLU A 72 15.61 11.15 -8.54
CA GLU A 72 16.39 11.52 -7.38
C GLU A 72 15.69 10.94 -6.14
N THR A 73 16.43 10.27 -5.25
CA THR A 73 15.88 9.70 -4.00
C THR A 73 16.81 9.91 -2.82
N THR A 74 16.39 9.49 -1.63
CA THR A 74 17.21 9.44 -0.43
C THR A 74 18.15 8.24 -0.42
N SER A 75 19.02 8.16 0.58
CA SER A 75 19.86 6.97 0.82
C SER A 75 19.07 5.67 1.06
N THR A 76 17.77 5.76 1.41
CA THR A 76 16.88 4.60 1.52
C THR A 76 16.23 4.22 0.19
N GLY A 77 16.39 5.04 -0.85
CA GLY A 77 15.84 4.80 -2.19
C GLY A 77 14.34 5.09 -2.31
N LEU A 78 13.69 5.65 -1.29
CA LEU A 78 12.25 5.82 -1.30
C LEU A 78 11.81 6.95 -2.23
N LEU A 79 10.84 6.62 -3.10
CA LEU A 79 10.13 7.53 -3.98
C LEU A 79 8.63 7.23 -3.85
N GLY A 80 7.83 8.23 -3.47
CA GLY A 80 6.39 8.06 -3.48
C GLY A 80 5.75 8.67 -4.72
N PHE A 81 4.65 8.04 -5.14
CA PHE A 81 3.91 8.34 -6.34
C PHE A 81 2.47 8.60 -5.95
N PHE A 82 1.91 9.67 -6.50
CA PHE A 82 0.48 9.95 -6.43
C PHE A 82 -0.15 9.81 -7.80
N LEU A 83 -1.32 9.19 -7.82
CA LEU A 83 -2.33 9.40 -8.83
C LEU A 83 -3.39 10.35 -8.27
N LEU A 84 -3.70 11.41 -9.02
CA LEU A 84 -4.58 12.50 -8.56
C LEU A 84 -5.61 12.86 -9.63
N SER A 85 -6.73 13.44 -9.22
CA SER A 85 -7.74 14.00 -10.13
C SER A 85 -7.40 15.42 -10.58
N ASP A 86 -6.75 16.20 -9.71
CA ASP A 86 -6.16 17.51 -10.02
C ASP A 86 -4.86 17.76 -9.22
N LEU A 87 -4.39 19.01 -9.14
CA LEU A 87 -3.17 19.41 -8.41
C LEU A 87 -3.45 20.55 -7.41
N SER A 88 -4.70 20.68 -6.95
CA SER A 88 -5.12 21.73 -6.03
C SER A 88 -4.57 21.53 -4.62
N GLY A 89 -4.28 20.28 -4.23
CA GLY A 89 -3.69 19.91 -2.97
C GLY A 89 -4.68 19.39 -1.92
N ALA A 90 -6.00 19.45 -2.19
CA ALA A 90 -7.05 18.98 -1.30
C ALA A 90 -8.29 18.58 -2.10
N ASP A 91 -8.98 17.51 -1.68
CA ASP A 91 -10.08 16.89 -2.43
C ASP A 91 -9.64 16.53 -3.87
N ASP A 92 -8.37 16.10 -4.00
CA ASP A 92 -7.71 15.86 -5.29
C ASP A 92 -7.38 14.39 -5.54
N THR A 93 -7.99 13.49 -4.76
CA THR A 93 -7.87 12.06 -5.01
C THR A 93 -8.67 11.64 -6.24
N PRO A 94 -8.36 10.51 -6.88
CA PRO A 94 -9.19 9.97 -7.96
C PRO A 94 -10.63 9.70 -7.52
N ALA A 95 -10.85 9.35 -6.25
CA ALA A 95 -12.18 9.09 -5.69
C ALA A 95 -13.07 10.35 -5.66
N ASP A 96 -12.48 11.53 -5.43
CA ASP A 96 -13.20 12.81 -5.44
C ASP A 96 -13.73 13.15 -6.84
N ALA A 97 -13.09 12.63 -7.88
CA ALA A 97 -13.54 12.71 -9.26
C ALA A 97 -14.33 11.46 -9.73
N GLY A 98 -14.75 10.60 -8.81
CA GLY A 98 -15.60 9.44 -9.07
C GLY A 98 -14.89 8.21 -9.62
N TRP A 99 -13.55 8.20 -9.70
CA TRP A 99 -12.80 6.99 -10.03
C TRP A 99 -12.76 6.04 -8.83
N THR A 100 -12.67 4.74 -9.08
CA THR A 100 -12.36 3.76 -8.03
C THR A 100 -11.06 3.07 -8.38
N ILE A 101 -10.07 3.10 -7.48
CA ILE A 101 -8.85 2.31 -7.63
C ILE A 101 -9.13 0.89 -7.12
N LEU A 102 -8.83 -0.11 -7.94
CA LEU A 102 -8.95 -1.52 -7.54
C LEU A 102 -7.61 -2.09 -7.11
N SER A 103 -6.55 -1.71 -7.82
CA SER A 103 -5.20 -2.17 -7.51
C SER A 103 -4.12 -1.25 -8.05
N ASN A 104 -2.93 -1.35 -7.47
CA ASN A 104 -1.71 -0.76 -7.98
C ASN A 104 -0.57 -1.80 -8.07
N SER A 105 0.51 -1.47 -8.78
CA SER A 105 1.68 -2.35 -8.96
C SER A 105 2.47 -2.62 -7.67
N GLU A 106 2.23 -1.83 -6.62
CA GLU A 106 2.87 -1.97 -5.30
C GLU A 106 2.03 -2.79 -4.31
N GLY A 107 0.99 -3.49 -4.79
CA GLY A 107 0.20 -4.45 -4.01
C GLY A 107 -0.93 -3.86 -3.17
N GLY A 108 -1.28 -2.59 -3.40
CA GLY A 108 -2.34 -1.87 -2.70
C GLY A 108 -3.52 -1.47 -3.59
N SER A 109 -4.43 -0.67 -3.04
CA SER A 109 -5.60 -0.10 -3.75
C SER A 109 -5.69 1.42 -3.59
N GLU A 110 -4.61 2.04 -3.13
CA GLU A 110 -4.57 3.44 -2.76
C GLU A 110 -4.02 4.31 -3.91
N ASN A 111 -4.29 5.61 -3.83
CA ASN A 111 -3.83 6.59 -4.83
C ASN A 111 -2.38 7.03 -4.61
N TYR A 112 -1.86 6.85 -3.39
CA TYR A 112 -0.47 7.13 -3.05
C TYR A 112 0.27 5.85 -2.68
N VAL A 113 1.43 5.64 -3.30
CA VAL A 113 2.27 4.46 -3.09
C VAL A 113 3.73 4.81 -2.96
N GLU A 114 4.45 4.05 -2.14
CA GLU A 114 5.90 4.16 -2.00
C GLU A 114 6.62 3.00 -2.67
N ALA A 115 7.58 3.33 -3.54
CA ALA A 115 8.47 2.36 -4.13
C ALA A 115 9.91 2.57 -3.62
N VAL A 116 10.62 1.46 -3.42
CA VAL A 116 12.06 1.47 -3.12
C VAL A 116 12.81 1.38 -4.44
N ILE A 117 13.45 2.48 -4.83
CA ILE A 117 14.22 2.60 -6.06
C ILE A 117 15.64 2.10 -5.81
N ALA A 118 16.10 1.17 -6.67
CA ALA A 118 17.44 0.65 -6.58
C ALA A 118 18.48 1.73 -6.93
N SER A 119 19.66 1.69 -6.29
CA SER A 119 20.74 2.63 -6.61
C SER A 119 21.13 2.53 -8.09
N GLY A 120 21.13 3.68 -8.78
CA GLY A 120 21.42 3.78 -10.22
C GLY A 120 20.22 3.53 -11.14
N GLN A 121 19.05 3.19 -10.62
CA GLN A 121 17.82 3.15 -11.41
C GLN A 121 17.32 4.58 -11.66
N THR A 122 17.24 4.95 -12.94
CA THR A 122 16.87 6.32 -13.35
C THR A 122 15.40 6.46 -13.74
N GLU A 123 14.68 5.34 -13.85
CA GLU A 123 13.27 5.31 -14.26
C GLU A 123 12.49 4.25 -13.49
N HIS A 124 11.26 4.56 -13.14
CA HIS A 124 10.32 3.64 -12.50
C HIS A 124 8.90 3.95 -12.95
N THR A 125 8.08 2.92 -13.08
CA THR A 125 6.68 3.07 -13.49
C THR A 125 5.79 2.33 -12.50
N VAL A 126 4.80 3.05 -12.00
CA VAL A 126 3.72 2.48 -11.19
C VAL A 126 2.46 2.39 -12.04
N HIS A 127 1.74 1.28 -11.93
CA HIS A 127 0.50 1.04 -12.65
C HIS A 127 -0.70 1.01 -11.69
N TRP A 128 -1.82 1.59 -12.10
CA TRP A 128 -3.11 1.49 -11.43
C TRP A 128 -4.14 0.85 -12.35
N THR A 129 -4.99 0.01 -11.76
CA THR A 129 -6.25 -0.43 -12.36
C THR A 129 -7.38 0.35 -11.74
N LEU A 130 -8.15 1.05 -12.56
CA LEU A 130 -9.23 1.92 -12.13
C LEU A 130 -10.57 1.53 -12.76
N ARG A 131 -11.65 1.78 -12.05
CA ARG A 131 -13.01 1.82 -12.61
C ARG A 131 -13.33 3.23 -13.06
N ALA A 132 -13.77 3.38 -14.30
CA ALA A 132 -14.10 4.67 -14.88
C ALA A 132 -15.33 5.32 -14.19
N PRO A 133 -15.33 6.66 -14.05
CA PRO A 133 -16.42 7.41 -13.43
C PRO A 133 -17.62 7.51 -14.40
N SER A 134 -18.57 8.39 -14.10
CA SER A 134 -19.68 8.69 -14.99
C SER A 134 -19.23 9.29 -16.33
N VAL A 135 -20.07 9.15 -17.36
CA VAL A 135 -19.85 9.71 -18.70
C VAL A 135 -19.44 11.18 -18.67
N GLY A 136 -18.42 11.53 -19.46
CA GLY A 136 -17.87 12.88 -19.53
C GLY A 136 -16.37 12.90 -19.78
N THR A 137 -15.76 14.08 -19.67
CA THR A 137 -14.30 14.21 -19.72
C THR A 137 -13.74 14.13 -18.31
N ALA A 138 -12.83 13.17 -18.09
CA ALA A 138 -12.11 13.01 -16.85
C ALA A 138 -10.62 13.29 -17.04
N THR A 139 -9.98 13.85 -16.03
CA THR A 139 -8.54 14.13 -16.01
C THR A 139 -7.87 13.39 -14.89
N LEU A 140 -6.64 12.93 -15.13
CA LEU A 140 -5.77 12.38 -14.11
C LEU A 140 -4.41 13.06 -14.21
N HIS A 141 -3.89 13.44 -13.06
CA HIS A 141 -2.56 13.98 -12.85
C HIS A 141 -1.72 12.98 -12.08
N ALA A 142 -0.41 13.20 -12.09
CA ALA A 142 0.48 12.49 -11.21
C ALA A 142 1.43 13.45 -10.51
N SER A 143 1.83 13.08 -9.31
CA SER A 143 2.91 13.76 -8.61
C SER A 143 3.81 12.77 -7.91
N ILE A 144 4.99 13.25 -7.54
CA ILE A 144 5.95 12.50 -6.77
C ILE A 144 6.39 13.31 -5.58
N HIS A 145 6.93 12.59 -4.62
CA HIS A 145 7.67 13.18 -3.54
C HIS A 145 8.87 12.30 -3.15
N HIS A 146 9.93 12.93 -2.69
CA HIS A 146 11.12 12.24 -2.22
C HIS A 146 11.92 13.17 -1.30
N GLY A 147 12.82 12.59 -0.51
CA GLY A 147 13.88 13.37 0.14
C GLY A 147 15.12 13.47 -0.76
N SER A 148 16.25 13.89 -0.19
CA SER A 148 17.52 14.03 -0.91
C SER A 148 18.58 13.03 -0.44
N GLU A 149 19.46 12.63 -1.35
CA GLU A 149 20.65 11.81 -1.06
C GLU A 149 21.69 12.59 -0.23
N ASP A 150 21.71 13.92 -0.32
CA ASP A 150 22.68 14.78 0.40
C ASP A 150 22.44 14.86 1.92
N GLY A 151 21.41 14.17 2.42
CA GLY A 151 21.02 14.19 3.84
C GLY A 151 20.36 15.49 4.27
N SER A 152 19.96 16.36 3.34
CA SER A 152 19.07 17.46 3.65
C SER A 152 17.66 16.92 3.92
N GLU A 153 17.08 17.38 5.03
CA GLU A 153 15.73 17.09 5.48
C GLU A 153 14.64 17.82 4.63
N ALA A 154 14.99 18.23 3.41
CA ALA A 154 14.09 18.97 2.54
C ALA A 154 13.21 18.00 1.72
N PRO A 155 11.88 18.13 1.77
CA PRO A 155 11.00 17.44 0.83
C PRO A 155 11.12 18.01 -0.57
N PHE A 156 11.13 17.14 -1.56
CA PHE A 156 11.06 17.49 -2.97
C PHE A 156 9.74 17.00 -3.54
N PHE A 157 9.13 17.82 -4.40
CA PHE A 157 7.88 17.53 -5.07
C PHE A 157 8.01 17.77 -6.58
N GLY A 158 7.51 16.83 -7.36
CA GLY A 158 7.40 16.94 -8.81
C GLY A 158 5.99 16.60 -9.25
N ALA A 159 5.52 17.17 -10.36
CA ALA A 159 4.20 16.86 -10.88
C ALA A 159 4.23 16.74 -12.41
N SER A 160 3.28 15.99 -12.95
CA SER A 160 3.10 15.83 -14.39
C SER A 160 2.84 17.19 -15.04
N ALA A 161 3.63 17.54 -16.05
CA ALA A 161 3.47 18.80 -16.78
C ALA A 161 2.15 18.90 -17.55
N SER A 162 1.53 17.77 -17.87
CA SER A 162 0.23 17.71 -18.54
C SER A 162 -0.58 16.54 -17.99
N PRO A 163 -1.90 16.71 -17.80
CA PRO A 163 -2.76 15.60 -17.38
C PRO A 163 -2.97 14.59 -18.49
N ALA A 164 -3.32 13.37 -18.10
CA ALA A 164 -4.00 12.45 -18.98
C ALA A 164 -5.49 12.83 -19.04
N THR A 165 -6.02 13.00 -20.26
CA THR A 165 -7.44 13.31 -20.49
C THR A 165 -8.12 12.09 -21.09
N ILE A 166 -9.20 11.64 -20.43
CA ILE A 166 -9.96 10.46 -20.81
C ILE A 166 -11.39 10.88 -21.17
N ASP A 167 -11.85 10.50 -22.35
CA ASP A 167 -13.25 10.62 -22.77
C ASP A 167 -14.01 9.37 -22.28
N VAL A 168 -14.79 9.53 -21.21
CA VAL A 168 -15.61 8.47 -20.62
C VAL A 168 -16.95 8.41 -21.34
N ARG A 169 -17.24 7.27 -21.95
CA ARG A 169 -18.44 7.06 -22.79
C ARG A 169 -19.38 6.05 -22.16
N GLU A 170 -20.63 6.08 -22.61
CA GLU A 170 -21.59 5.00 -22.31
C GLU A 170 -21.09 3.67 -22.86
N VAL A 171 -21.34 2.59 -22.12
CA VAL A 171 -21.01 1.23 -22.54
C VAL A 171 -21.88 0.85 -23.74
N PRO A 172 -21.31 0.50 -24.91
CA PRO A 172 -22.09 -0.02 -26.03
C PRO A 172 -22.80 -1.32 -25.64
N GLU A 173 -24.06 -1.49 -26.07
CA GLU A 173 -24.92 -2.63 -25.70
C GLU A 173 -24.20 -3.97 -25.91
N ASP A 174 -23.64 -4.19 -27.10
CA ASP A 174 -23.01 -5.46 -27.49
C ASP A 174 -21.51 -5.56 -27.12
N LEU A 175 -20.98 -4.64 -26.30
CA LEU A 175 -19.56 -4.65 -25.94
C LEU A 175 -19.23 -5.86 -25.04
N PRO A 176 -18.34 -6.79 -25.48
CA PRO A 176 -17.89 -7.90 -24.65
C PRO A 176 -17.14 -7.38 -23.43
N ARG A 177 -17.59 -7.72 -22.22
CA ARG A 177 -17.04 -7.14 -20.97
C ARG A 177 -17.08 -8.11 -19.81
N LEU A 178 -16.27 -7.80 -18.79
CA LEU A 178 -16.44 -8.38 -17.46
C LEU A 178 -17.72 -7.83 -16.82
N ALA A 179 -18.33 -8.61 -15.94
CA ALA A 179 -19.48 -8.17 -15.15
C ALA A 179 -19.12 -6.90 -14.36
N ALA A 180 -20.10 -6.02 -14.15
CA ALA A 180 -19.88 -4.72 -13.54
C ALA A 180 -19.31 -4.80 -12.11
N ASP A 181 -19.67 -5.84 -11.36
CA ASP A 181 -19.23 -6.10 -9.99
C ASP A 181 -17.93 -6.93 -9.91
N PHE A 182 -17.30 -7.23 -11.04
CA PHE A 182 -16.05 -8.00 -11.03
C PHE A 182 -14.93 -7.24 -10.31
N GLU A 183 -14.33 -7.91 -9.33
CA GLU A 183 -13.13 -7.48 -8.62
C GLU A 183 -12.03 -8.55 -8.79
N PRO A 184 -10.88 -8.21 -9.40
CA PRO A 184 -9.79 -9.15 -9.55
C PRO A 184 -9.13 -9.43 -8.20
N PRO A 185 -8.69 -10.67 -7.92
CA PRO A 185 -7.88 -10.93 -6.73
C PRO A 185 -6.54 -10.22 -6.87
N VAL A 186 -6.16 -9.49 -5.82
CA VAL A 186 -4.94 -8.66 -5.79
C VAL A 186 -3.80 -9.27 -4.99
N ARG A 187 -4.10 -10.25 -4.14
CA ARG A 187 -3.11 -10.91 -3.26
C ARG A 187 -3.34 -12.40 -3.15
N ARG A 188 -2.26 -13.12 -2.84
CA ARG A 188 -2.26 -14.54 -2.49
C ARG A 188 -1.06 -14.91 -1.63
N ASP A 189 -1.17 -16.05 -0.95
CA ASP A 189 -0.05 -16.65 -0.24
C ASP A 189 0.90 -17.40 -1.19
N ILE A 190 2.19 -17.39 -0.86
CA ILE A 190 3.20 -18.21 -1.53
C ILE A 190 2.85 -19.70 -1.40
N GLY A 191 3.03 -20.44 -2.50
CA GLY A 191 2.73 -21.86 -2.59
C GLY A 191 1.29 -22.18 -3.03
N GLU A 192 0.40 -21.19 -3.11
CA GLU A 192 -0.98 -21.39 -3.52
C GLU A 192 -1.21 -21.05 -5.00
N ALA A 193 -1.91 -21.94 -5.71
CA ALA A 193 -2.46 -21.64 -7.03
C ALA A 193 -3.74 -20.81 -6.88
N THR A 194 -3.97 -19.86 -7.77
CA THR A 194 -5.12 -18.96 -7.69
C THR A 194 -6.11 -19.32 -8.77
N THR A 195 -7.29 -19.79 -8.37
CA THR A 195 -8.40 -20.03 -9.30
C THR A 195 -9.24 -18.76 -9.39
N ILE A 196 -9.49 -18.27 -10.60
CA ILE A 196 -10.20 -17.02 -10.87
C ILE A 196 -11.43 -17.35 -11.72
N THR A 197 -12.58 -16.86 -11.28
CA THR A 197 -13.85 -16.96 -12.00
C THR A 197 -14.20 -15.61 -12.60
N LEU A 198 -14.34 -15.56 -13.92
CA LEU A 198 -14.74 -14.38 -14.69
C LEU A 198 -16.22 -14.49 -15.03
N ALA A 199 -17.04 -13.66 -14.38
CA ALA A 199 -18.39 -13.37 -14.87
C ALA A 199 -18.29 -12.33 -16.00
N THR A 200 -19.05 -12.54 -17.07
CA THR A 200 -18.96 -11.75 -18.30
C THR A 200 -20.34 -11.36 -18.84
N GLU A 201 -20.38 -10.36 -19.70
CA GLU A 201 -21.57 -9.95 -20.45
C GLU A 201 -21.20 -9.77 -21.93
N HIS A 202 -22.05 -10.27 -22.83
CA HIS A 202 -21.83 -10.22 -24.29
C HIS A 202 -20.51 -10.87 -24.75
N VAL A 203 -20.02 -11.89 -24.03
CA VAL A 203 -18.79 -12.62 -24.34
C VAL A 203 -19.10 -14.04 -24.81
N ASN A 204 -18.56 -14.41 -25.96
CA ASN A 204 -18.64 -15.75 -26.53
C ASN A 204 -17.37 -16.57 -26.31
N GLN A 205 -16.22 -15.90 -26.19
CA GLN A 205 -14.92 -16.54 -26.01
C GLN A 205 -14.03 -15.68 -25.11
N VAL A 206 -13.28 -16.37 -24.24
CA VAL A 206 -12.29 -15.77 -23.35
C VAL A 206 -10.94 -16.44 -23.58
N ALA A 207 -9.92 -15.64 -23.79
CA ALA A 207 -8.53 -16.04 -23.62
C ALA A 207 -7.92 -15.29 -22.45
N VAL A 208 -7.04 -15.95 -21.69
CA VAL A 208 -6.36 -15.32 -20.56
C VAL A 208 -4.85 -15.40 -20.78
N GLU A 209 -4.21 -14.25 -20.66
CA GLU A 209 -2.77 -14.09 -20.68
C GLU A 209 -2.26 -13.75 -19.28
N TRP A 210 -1.08 -14.24 -18.94
CA TRP A 210 -0.42 -13.93 -17.68
C TRP A 210 1.09 -13.89 -17.84
N ARG A 211 1.76 -13.11 -16.98
CA ARG A 211 3.22 -13.02 -16.92
C ARG A 211 3.66 -12.68 -15.50
N VAL A 212 4.91 -13.00 -15.19
CA VAL A 212 5.60 -12.30 -14.09
C VAL A 212 5.87 -10.87 -14.57
N SER A 213 5.77 -9.86 -13.69
CA SER A 213 5.99 -8.46 -14.08
C SER A 213 7.31 -8.30 -14.86
N GLY A 214 7.23 -7.68 -16.05
CA GLY A 214 8.36 -7.52 -16.99
C GLY A 214 8.82 -8.80 -17.71
N GLY A 215 8.17 -9.94 -17.49
CA GLY A 215 8.48 -11.24 -18.08
C GLY A 215 7.75 -11.55 -19.38
N GLU A 216 7.96 -12.78 -19.88
CA GLU A 216 7.29 -13.30 -21.07
C GLU A 216 5.80 -13.57 -20.81
N VAL A 217 4.97 -13.29 -21.83
CA VAL A 217 3.52 -13.53 -21.79
C VAL A 217 3.23 -15.01 -22.04
N ASN A 218 2.49 -15.61 -21.12
CA ASN A 218 2.00 -16.97 -21.16
C ASN A 218 0.48 -16.98 -21.30
N THR A 219 -0.09 -18.09 -21.74
CA THR A 219 -1.55 -18.28 -21.82
C THR A 219 -2.03 -19.24 -20.73
N ALA A 220 -3.14 -18.93 -20.07
CA ALA A 220 -3.82 -19.84 -19.16
C ALA A 220 -4.88 -20.67 -19.88
N THR A 221 -5.10 -21.90 -19.42
CA THR A 221 -6.22 -22.72 -19.89
C THR A 221 -7.51 -22.23 -19.25
N VAL A 222 -8.48 -21.83 -20.08
CA VAL A 222 -9.78 -21.34 -19.64
C VAL A 222 -10.84 -22.42 -19.85
N ALA A 223 -11.67 -22.67 -18.84
CA ALA A 223 -12.81 -23.57 -18.89
C ALA A 223 -14.11 -22.80 -18.65
N THR A 224 -15.20 -23.22 -19.30
CA THR A 224 -16.53 -22.69 -19.01
C THR A 224 -17.05 -23.28 -17.69
N SER A 225 -17.45 -22.44 -16.75
CA SER A 225 -17.95 -22.82 -15.41
C SER A 225 -19.47 -22.62 -15.27
N GLY A 226 -20.11 -21.92 -16.21
CA GLY A 226 -21.56 -21.69 -16.25
C GLY A 226 -21.98 -20.83 -17.43
N GLU A 227 -23.23 -20.35 -17.42
CA GLU A 227 -23.69 -19.33 -18.38
C GLU A 227 -22.91 -18.03 -18.13
N ASN A 228 -22.22 -17.53 -19.17
CA ASN A 228 -21.37 -16.32 -19.12
C ASN A 228 -20.30 -16.33 -18.02
N ALA A 229 -19.87 -17.51 -17.56
CA ALA A 229 -18.87 -17.66 -16.52
C ALA A 229 -17.71 -18.56 -16.99
N TRP A 230 -16.49 -18.06 -16.76
CA TRP A 230 -15.25 -18.70 -17.17
C TRP A 230 -14.32 -18.88 -15.99
N GLU A 231 -13.54 -19.94 -15.97
CA GLU A 231 -12.63 -20.25 -14.88
C GLU A 231 -11.24 -20.58 -15.44
N PHE A 232 -10.21 -20.06 -14.78
CA PHE A 232 -8.82 -20.39 -15.07
C PHE A 232 -8.00 -20.39 -13.79
N ALA A 233 -6.82 -21.00 -13.84
CA ALA A 233 -5.90 -21.03 -12.70
C ALA A 233 -4.56 -20.39 -13.07
N LEU A 234 -4.05 -19.54 -12.17
CA LEU A 234 -2.69 -19.03 -12.20
C LEU A 234 -1.78 -19.93 -11.35
N PRO A 235 -0.58 -20.29 -11.83
CA PRO A 235 0.31 -21.21 -11.13
C PRO A 235 0.77 -20.62 -9.80
N ALA A 236 1.11 -21.47 -8.84
CA ALA A 236 1.65 -21.05 -7.55
C ALA A 236 3.04 -20.40 -7.68
N SER A 237 3.30 -19.38 -6.88
CA SER A 237 4.63 -18.78 -6.73
C SER A 237 5.40 -19.48 -5.62
N LEU A 238 6.72 -19.63 -5.78
CA LEU A 238 7.61 -20.19 -4.75
C LEU A 238 8.32 -19.12 -3.92
N GLN A 239 8.17 -17.84 -4.29
CA GLN A 239 8.77 -16.68 -3.65
C GLN A 239 7.84 -15.47 -3.83
N PRO A 240 8.03 -14.39 -3.06
CA PRO A 240 7.29 -13.16 -3.28
C PRO A 240 7.50 -12.66 -4.72
N VAL A 241 6.41 -12.42 -5.44
CA VAL A 241 6.46 -11.97 -6.84
C VAL A 241 5.16 -11.33 -7.25
N GLN A 242 5.26 -10.33 -8.11
CA GLN A 242 4.14 -9.69 -8.77
C GLN A 242 3.82 -10.42 -10.08
N LEU A 243 2.63 -11.03 -10.13
CA LEU A 243 2.06 -11.60 -11.35
C LEU A 243 1.09 -10.61 -11.96
N GLU A 244 1.06 -10.58 -13.29
CA GLU A 244 0.14 -9.77 -14.07
C GLU A 244 -0.68 -10.70 -14.94
N TRP A 245 -1.99 -10.47 -15.03
CA TRP A 245 -2.84 -11.22 -15.93
C TRP A 245 -3.89 -10.33 -16.59
N ARG A 246 -4.37 -10.71 -17.77
CA ARG A 246 -5.44 -10.00 -18.47
C ARG A 246 -6.32 -10.98 -19.24
N ALA A 247 -7.56 -10.57 -19.50
CA ALA A 247 -8.48 -11.30 -20.34
C ALA A 247 -8.64 -10.60 -21.70
N LEU A 248 -8.71 -11.42 -22.75
CA LEU A 248 -9.13 -11.02 -24.09
C LEU A 248 -10.54 -11.57 -24.27
N LEU A 249 -11.48 -10.67 -24.55
CA LEU A 249 -12.91 -10.93 -24.57
C LEU A 249 -13.42 -10.72 -25.99
N GLU A 250 -13.97 -11.78 -26.58
CA GLU A 250 -14.56 -11.76 -27.92
C GLU A 250 -16.07 -12.00 -27.81
N GLY A 251 -16.85 -11.32 -28.66
CA GLY A 251 -18.30 -11.42 -28.69
C GLY A 251 -18.88 -10.95 -30.01
N GLU A 252 -20.10 -10.39 -30.00
CA GLU A 252 -20.71 -9.81 -31.21
C GLU A 252 -20.21 -8.40 -31.50
N GLY A 253 -19.93 -7.62 -30.43
CA GLY A 253 -19.30 -6.31 -30.52
C GLY A 253 -17.78 -6.38 -30.73
N PRO A 254 -17.10 -5.23 -30.71
CA PRO A 254 -15.65 -5.18 -30.91
C PRO A 254 -14.90 -5.81 -29.74
N ASP A 255 -13.90 -6.65 -30.06
CA ASP A 255 -13.06 -7.34 -29.09
C ASP A 255 -12.50 -6.38 -28.02
N GLN A 256 -12.53 -6.82 -26.76
CA GLN A 256 -12.00 -6.07 -25.64
C GLN A 256 -10.78 -6.77 -25.04
N THR A 257 -9.83 -5.97 -24.57
CA THR A 257 -8.70 -6.45 -23.77
C THR A 257 -8.76 -5.72 -22.44
N THR A 258 -8.79 -6.47 -21.34
CA THR A 258 -8.79 -5.88 -20.01
C THR A 258 -7.42 -5.25 -19.69
N PRO A 259 -7.35 -4.37 -18.68
CA PRO A 259 -6.09 -4.04 -18.03
C PRO A 259 -5.31 -5.29 -17.60
N TRP A 260 -4.01 -5.10 -17.39
CA TRP A 260 -3.20 -6.05 -16.64
C TRP A 260 -3.54 -5.93 -15.16
N PHE A 261 -4.27 -6.93 -14.65
CA PHE A 261 -4.57 -7.09 -13.24
C PHE A 261 -3.34 -7.60 -12.50
N GLN A 262 -3.11 -6.99 -11.35
CA GLN A 262 -1.97 -7.19 -10.49
C GLN A 262 -2.31 -8.21 -9.40
N LEU A 263 -1.50 -9.26 -9.25
CA LEU A 263 -1.62 -10.30 -8.23
C LEU A 263 -0.29 -10.48 -7.49
N GLN A 264 -0.20 -9.91 -6.30
CA GLN A 264 0.99 -9.98 -5.45
C GLN A 264 1.00 -11.31 -4.68
N SER A 265 2.11 -12.04 -4.77
CA SER A 265 2.36 -13.21 -3.92
C SER A 265 3.15 -12.76 -2.69
N GLU A 266 2.66 -13.05 -1.49
CA GLU A 266 3.27 -12.62 -0.23
C GLU A 266 3.52 -13.81 0.69
N GLU A 267 4.46 -13.66 1.62
CA GLU A 267 4.58 -14.62 2.70
C GLU A 267 3.30 -14.59 3.56
N PRO A 268 2.81 -15.76 4.01
CA PRO A 268 1.64 -15.80 4.86
C PRO A 268 1.86 -14.92 6.09
N SER A 269 0.97 -13.96 6.31
CA SER A 269 1.04 -13.14 7.52
C SER A 269 0.83 -14.04 8.74
N TRP A 270 1.80 -14.04 9.66
CA TRP A 270 1.64 -14.71 10.94
C TRP A 270 0.67 -13.89 11.78
N SER A 271 -0.59 -14.29 11.85
CA SER A 271 -1.52 -13.74 12.84
C SER A 271 -1.10 -14.26 14.22
N VAL A 272 -0.42 -13.42 14.99
CA VAL A 272 -0.25 -13.68 16.42
C VAL A 272 -1.61 -13.43 17.07
N ASP A 273 -2.16 -14.41 17.78
CA ASP A 273 -3.34 -14.19 18.60
C ASP A 273 -2.99 -13.16 19.69
N GLU A 274 -3.40 -11.92 19.46
CA GLU A 274 -3.17 -10.80 20.36
C GLU A 274 -3.73 -11.11 21.75
N THR A 275 -4.82 -11.86 21.85
CA THR A 275 -5.41 -12.30 23.11
C THR A 275 -4.44 -13.17 23.90
N ALA A 276 -3.80 -14.12 23.22
CA ALA A 276 -2.79 -14.98 23.83
C ALA A 276 -1.57 -14.17 24.30
N ALA A 277 -1.11 -13.21 23.51
CA ALA A 277 -0.02 -12.31 23.87
C ALA A 277 -0.37 -11.39 25.07
N TYR A 278 -1.60 -10.85 25.10
CA TYR A 278 -2.10 -10.05 26.22
C TYR A 278 -2.24 -10.89 27.50
N VAL A 279 -2.73 -12.12 27.41
CA VAL A 279 -2.83 -13.02 28.56
C VAL A 279 -1.45 -13.40 29.10
N GLN A 280 -0.50 -13.70 28.21
CA GLN A 280 0.88 -14.02 28.60
C GLN A 280 1.59 -12.83 29.26
N SER A 281 1.43 -11.61 28.72
CA SER A 281 2.00 -10.40 29.32
C SER A 281 1.37 -10.07 30.67
N MET A 282 0.06 -10.24 30.82
CA MET A 282 -0.64 -10.08 32.10
C MET A 282 -0.17 -11.10 33.16
N ALA A 283 0.02 -12.37 32.76
CA ALA A 283 0.54 -13.39 33.65
C ALA A 283 1.96 -13.04 34.14
N MET A 284 2.81 -12.53 33.23
CA MET A 284 4.17 -12.10 33.57
C MET A 284 4.16 -10.91 34.54
N LEU A 285 3.25 -9.96 34.37
CA LEU A 285 3.06 -8.84 35.30
C LEU A 285 2.71 -9.34 36.71
N PHE A 286 1.79 -10.29 36.83
CA PHE A 286 1.43 -10.87 38.14
C PHE A 286 2.61 -11.62 38.80
N VAL A 287 3.41 -12.32 38.01
CA VAL A 287 4.64 -12.98 38.51
C VAL A 287 5.63 -11.94 39.05
N PHE A 288 5.84 -10.83 38.33
CA PHE A 288 6.72 -9.77 38.82
C PHE A 288 6.20 -9.08 40.08
N ILE A 289 4.89 -8.83 40.17
CA ILE A 289 4.26 -8.28 41.39
C ILE A 289 4.46 -9.25 42.57
N ALA A 290 4.21 -10.55 42.37
CA ALA A 290 4.38 -11.56 43.39
C ALA A 290 5.85 -11.69 43.83
N ALA A 291 6.79 -11.67 42.89
CA ALA A 291 8.23 -11.71 43.18
C ALA A 291 8.66 -10.47 43.97
N PHE A 292 8.21 -9.29 43.57
CA PHE A 292 8.52 -8.03 44.25
C PHE A 292 7.97 -7.99 45.68
N LEU A 293 6.71 -8.41 45.89
CA LEU A 293 6.10 -8.51 47.22
C LEU A 293 6.81 -9.56 48.11
N SER A 294 7.29 -10.65 47.52
CA SER A 294 8.07 -11.67 48.23
C SER A 294 9.41 -11.12 48.73
N LEU A 295 10.12 -10.39 47.87
CA LEU A 295 11.38 -9.73 48.22
C LEU A 295 11.18 -8.64 49.29
N GLN A 296 10.12 -7.83 49.18
CA GLN A 296 9.77 -6.84 50.21
C GLN A 296 9.47 -7.51 51.56
N ARG A 297 8.72 -8.61 51.57
CA ARG A 297 8.43 -9.37 52.80
C ARG A 297 9.69 -9.94 53.44
N GLN A 298 10.62 -10.48 52.66
CA GLN A 298 11.91 -10.95 53.18
C GLN A 298 12.72 -9.80 53.79
N SER A 299 12.82 -8.65 53.12
CA SER A 299 13.53 -7.48 53.67
C SER A 299 12.94 -6.97 54.99
N THR A 300 11.61 -7.04 55.15
CA THR A 300 10.90 -6.60 56.37
C THR A 300 11.01 -7.63 57.50
N ALA A 301 11.05 -8.93 57.17
CA ALA A 301 11.29 -10.00 58.14
C ALA A 301 12.73 -9.98 58.67
N THR A 302 13.72 -9.78 57.79
CA THR A 302 15.13 -9.62 58.19
C THR A 302 15.34 -8.37 59.06
N ALA A 303 14.59 -7.28 58.82
CA ALA A 303 14.62 -6.09 59.67
C ALA A 303 14.01 -6.33 61.08
N LYS A 304 12.99 -7.19 61.21
CA LYS A 304 12.41 -7.56 62.49
C LYS A 304 13.33 -8.46 63.33
N ASP A 305 14.04 -9.40 62.70
CA ASP A 305 15.03 -10.23 63.39
C ASP A 305 16.23 -9.42 63.88
N PHE A 306 16.63 -8.36 63.16
CA PHE A 306 17.69 -7.46 63.61
C PHE A 306 17.30 -6.60 64.82
N ALA A 307 16.02 -6.19 64.93
CA ALA A 307 15.54 -5.41 66.07
C ALA A 307 15.36 -6.24 67.36
N ALA A 308 15.05 -7.54 67.23
CA ALA A 308 14.91 -8.44 68.38
C ALA A 308 16.27 -8.81 69.03
N PHE A 309 17.39 -8.64 68.33
CA PHE A 309 18.72 -8.95 68.85
C PHE A 309 19.32 -7.83 69.72
N ASP A 310 18.76 -6.61 69.67
CA ASP A 310 19.33 -5.43 70.35
C ASP A 310 18.59 -5.07 71.66
N SER A 311 17.46 -5.71 71.97
CA SER A 311 16.67 -5.38 73.17
C SER A 311 17.01 -6.19 74.43
N ASP A 312 17.96 -7.13 74.37
CA ASP A 312 18.21 -8.09 75.47
C ASP A 312 19.54 -7.84 76.23
N LYS A 313 20.12 -6.63 76.14
CA LYS A 313 21.43 -6.32 76.77
C LYS A 313 21.48 -5.18 77.78
N HIS A 314 20.36 -4.71 78.31
CA HIS A 314 20.38 -3.68 79.36
C HIS A 314 19.34 -3.90 80.46
N GLU A 315 19.49 -4.96 81.26
CA GLU A 315 18.88 -4.99 82.60
C GLU A 315 19.61 -5.97 83.54
N GLU A 316 20.77 -5.56 84.09
CA GLU A 316 21.25 -5.91 85.44
C GLU A 316 22.63 -5.26 85.71
N VAL A 317 22.63 -4.06 86.30
CA VAL A 317 23.66 -3.64 87.27
C VAL A 317 23.03 -2.64 88.26
N ALA A 318 22.79 -3.10 89.48
CA ALA A 318 22.87 -2.30 90.71
C ALA A 318 23.60 -3.16 91.75
#